data_AF-A0A957DQM5-F1
#
_entry.id   AF-A0A957DQM5-F1
#
_cell.length_a   1.000
_cell.length_b   1.000
_cell.length_c   1.000
_cell.angle_alpha   90.00
_cell.angle_beta   90.00
_cell.angle_gamma   90.00
#
_symmetry.space_group_name_H-M   'P 1'
#
loop_
_entity.id
_entity.type
_entity.pdbx_description
1 polymer ?
#
loop_
_entity_poly.entity_id
_entity_poly.type
_entity_poly.pdbx_seq_one_letter_code
_entity_poly.pdbx_strand_id
1 'polypeptide(L)'
;NPELAAERLRQIYRVKGYSDDWIERRLQSIVTRNELTDEWQNRGVEAGREVAILTAEIARATFGLTPSEHKKLKQLKRENLRDHMTGLELAFTILGEAATTEITRRDDAQGFNENQTAARKGGRIAGNARRELEAETGRPVVSSTNYLERPQVEQEQLPAGEEDDDEATA
;
A
#
# COMPACT_ATOMS: atom_id res chain seq x y z
N ASN A 1 -0.68 23.13 8.19
CA ASN A 1 -0.06 22.50 9.37
C ASN A 1 -0.17 20.99 9.19
N PRO A 2 0.95 20.28 8.95
CA PRO A 2 0.98 18.83 8.71
C PRO A 2 0.31 18.01 9.82
N GLU A 3 0.45 18.41 11.09
CA GLU A 3 -0.16 17.73 12.22
C GLU A 3 -1.70 17.78 12.16
N LEU A 4 -2.25 18.94 11.76
CA LEU A 4 -3.70 19.09 11.56
C LEU A 4 -4.21 18.27 10.37
N ALA A 5 -3.41 18.09 9.32
CA ALA A 5 -3.80 17.24 8.19
C ALA A 5 -3.83 15.75 8.60
N ALA A 6 -2.83 15.31 9.37
CA ALA A 6 -2.79 13.96 9.93
C ALA A 6 -4.00 13.70 10.85
N GLU A 7 -4.35 14.64 11.73
CA GLU A 7 -5.51 14.48 12.62
C GLU A 7 -6.84 14.44 11.86
N ARG A 8 -7.00 15.27 10.83
CA ARG A 8 -8.18 15.20 9.94
C ARG A 8 -8.28 13.84 9.26
N LEU A 9 -7.18 13.30 8.77
CA LEU A 9 -7.16 11.99 8.13
C LEU A 9 -7.54 10.87 9.11
N ARG A 10 -7.06 10.93 10.37
CA ARG A 10 -7.50 10.02 11.44
C ARG A 10 -9.01 10.11 11.65
N GLN A 11 -9.55 11.32 11.77
CA GLN A 11 -10.99 11.52 11.98
C GLN A 11 -11.82 10.96 10.82
N ILE A 12 -11.40 11.16 9.57
CA ILE A 12 -12.07 10.60 8.39
C ILE A 12 -12.15 9.07 8.49
N TYR A 13 -11.05 8.39 8.81
CA TYR A 13 -11.06 6.94 8.95
C TYR A 13 -11.83 6.46 10.18
N ARG A 14 -11.79 7.17 11.32
CA ARG A 14 -12.61 6.84 12.50
C ARG A 14 -14.10 6.89 12.18
N VAL A 15 -14.55 7.92 11.47
CA VAL A 15 -15.96 8.05 11.04
C VAL A 15 -16.37 6.92 10.09
N LYS A 16 -15.44 6.41 9.29
CA LYS A 16 -15.66 5.21 8.45
C LYS A 16 -15.58 3.89 9.24
N GLY A 17 -15.37 3.94 10.56
CA GLY A 17 -15.37 2.81 11.50
C GLY A 17 -14.03 2.07 11.67
N TYR A 18 -12.95 2.58 11.08
CA TYR A 18 -11.65 1.90 11.14
C TYR A 18 -11.11 1.97 12.58
N SER A 19 -10.43 0.91 13.03
CA SER A 19 -9.81 0.91 14.36
C SER A 19 -8.59 1.81 14.38
N ASP A 20 -8.30 2.46 15.52
CA ASP A 20 -7.12 3.33 15.67
C ASP A 20 -5.82 2.61 15.27
N ASP A 21 -5.67 1.35 15.68
CA ASP A 21 -4.56 0.47 15.29
C ASP A 21 -4.40 0.30 13.78
N TRP A 22 -5.51 0.22 13.03
CA TRP A 22 -5.47 0.13 11.58
C TRP A 22 -5.13 1.49 10.97
N ILE A 23 -5.70 2.57 11.52
CA ILE A 23 -5.47 3.95 11.08
C ILE A 23 -4.00 4.31 11.18
N GLU A 24 -3.34 4.03 12.30
CA GLU A 24 -1.91 4.34 12.46
C GLU A 24 -1.04 3.55 11.46
N ARG A 25 -1.35 2.28 11.19
CA ARG A 25 -0.67 1.50 10.15
C ARG A 25 -0.90 2.09 8.76
N ARG A 26 -2.11 2.56 8.47
CA ARG A 26 -2.43 3.18 7.19
C ARG A 26 -1.66 4.48 6.99
N LEU A 27 -1.57 5.32 8.03
CA LEU A 27 -0.78 6.55 8.01
C LEU A 27 0.72 6.25 7.78
N GLN A 28 1.28 5.25 8.47
CA GLN A 28 2.67 4.82 8.23
C GLN A 28 2.89 4.34 6.78
N SER A 29 1.91 3.64 6.20
CA SER A 29 1.96 3.25 4.79
C SER A 29 1.94 4.44 3.83
N ILE A 30 1.22 5.52 4.15
CA ILE A 30 1.25 6.77 3.35
C ILE A 30 2.65 7.39 3.41
N VAL A 31 3.21 7.55 4.61
CA VAL A 31 4.54 8.15 4.79
C VAL A 31 5.61 7.34 4.05
N THR A 32 5.59 6.01 4.19
CA THR A 32 6.57 5.13 3.53
C THR A 32 6.46 5.18 2.01
N ARG A 33 5.22 5.20 1.48
CA ARG A 33 4.99 5.33 0.04
C ARG A 33 5.51 6.68 -0.48
N ASN A 34 5.20 7.77 0.20
CA ASN A 34 5.63 9.10 -0.20
C ASN A 34 7.15 9.20 -0.25
N GLU A 35 7.84 8.67 0.76
CA GLU A 35 9.31 8.62 0.76
C GLU A 35 9.87 7.85 -0.44
N LEU A 36 9.28 6.69 -0.77
CA LEU A 36 9.69 5.90 -1.94
C LEU A 36 9.46 6.65 -3.26
N THR A 37 8.29 7.28 -3.43
CA THR A 37 7.97 8.02 -4.66
C THR A 37 8.84 9.27 -4.82
N ASP A 38 9.14 9.96 -3.72
CA ASP A 38 10.07 11.11 -3.72
C ASP A 38 11.48 10.66 -4.11
N GLU A 39 11.95 9.53 -3.57
CA GLU A 39 13.25 8.95 -3.94
C GLU A 39 13.32 8.61 -5.43
N TRP A 40 12.28 8.00 -5.98
CA TRP A 40 12.17 7.71 -7.41
C TRP A 40 12.15 8.97 -8.28
N GLN A 41 11.38 9.98 -7.88
CA GLN A 41 11.33 11.25 -8.60
C GLN A 41 12.71 11.92 -8.65
N ASN A 42 13.43 11.93 -7.53
CA ASN A 42 14.79 12.48 -7.43
C ASN A 42 15.81 11.71 -8.29
N ARG A 43 15.48 10.49 -8.70
CA ARG A 43 16.30 9.60 -9.54
C ARG A 43 15.84 9.53 -10.99
N GLY A 44 14.95 10.44 -11.40
CA GLY A 44 14.50 10.55 -12.80
C GLY A 44 13.53 9.45 -13.23
N VAL A 45 12.75 8.89 -12.29
CA VAL A 45 11.57 8.08 -12.63
C VAL A 45 10.40 9.00 -12.93
N GLU A 46 9.68 8.74 -14.01
CA GLU A 46 8.52 9.54 -14.42
C GLU A 46 7.28 9.20 -13.58
N ALA A 47 6.56 10.24 -13.14
CA ALA A 47 5.30 10.07 -12.43
C ALA A 47 4.24 9.36 -13.29
N GLY A 48 3.28 8.71 -12.64
CA GLY A 48 2.18 8.01 -13.29
C GLY A 48 2.59 6.61 -13.74
N ARG A 49 2.93 6.44 -15.02
CA ARG A 49 3.08 5.10 -15.61
C ARG A 49 4.23 4.31 -15.00
N GLU A 50 5.41 4.93 -14.85
CA GLU A 50 6.58 4.20 -14.34
C GLU A 50 6.42 3.85 -12.87
N VAL A 51 5.98 4.81 -12.04
CA VAL A 51 5.65 4.58 -10.62
C VAL A 51 4.62 3.46 -10.45
N ALA A 52 3.57 3.44 -11.28
CA ALA A 52 2.58 2.36 -11.25
C ALA A 52 3.18 0.99 -11.56
N ILE A 53 4.11 0.90 -12.53
CA ILE A 53 4.81 -0.34 -12.86
C ILE A 53 5.72 -0.76 -11.71
N LEU A 54 6.53 0.15 -11.16
CA LEU A 54 7.43 -0.15 -10.04
C LEU A 54 6.67 -0.62 -8.80
N THR A 55 5.57 0.05 -8.47
CA THR A 55 4.67 -0.37 -7.38
C THR A 55 4.07 -1.74 -7.64
N ALA A 56 3.69 -2.06 -8.88
CA ALA A 56 3.19 -3.38 -9.25
C ALA A 56 4.28 -4.47 -9.15
N GLU A 57 5.54 -4.15 -9.44
CA GLU A 57 6.68 -5.05 -9.25
C GLU A 57 6.92 -5.37 -7.77
N ILE A 58 6.86 -4.35 -6.89
CA ILE A 58 6.96 -4.55 -5.42
C ILE A 58 5.82 -5.44 -4.95
N ALA A 59 4.57 -5.12 -5.32
CA ALA A 59 3.39 -5.89 -4.92
C ALA A 59 3.47 -7.34 -5.40
N ARG A 60 3.83 -7.56 -6.66
CA ARG A 60 3.98 -8.92 -7.22
C ARG A 60 5.06 -9.70 -6.51
N ALA A 61 6.22 -9.10 -6.26
CA ALA A 61 7.32 -9.77 -5.56
C ALA A 61 7.00 -10.04 -4.08
N THR A 62 6.16 -9.20 -3.45
CA THR A 62 5.76 -9.33 -2.05
C THR A 62 4.64 -10.37 -1.88
N PHE A 63 3.54 -10.21 -2.60
CA PHE A 63 2.28 -10.97 -2.41
C PHE A 63 2.02 -12.04 -3.47
N GLY A 64 2.82 -12.08 -4.53
CA GLY A 64 2.54 -12.93 -5.70
C GLY A 64 1.43 -12.39 -6.60
N LEU A 65 0.89 -11.20 -6.31
CA LEU A 65 -0.23 -10.58 -7.01
C LEU A 65 0.09 -9.13 -7.36
N THR A 66 -0.38 -8.67 -8.51
CA THR A 66 -0.43 -7.24 -8.84
C THR A 66 -1.51 -6.53 -8.02
N PRO A 67 -1.46 -5.18 -7.93
CA PRO A 67 -2.53 -4.42 -7.30
C PRO A 67 -3.91 -4.71 -7.90
N SER A 68 -4.01 -4.89 -9.22
CA SER A 68 -5.27 -5.23 -9.90
C SER A 68 -5.79 -6.62 -9.56
N GLU A 69 -4.91 -7.63 -9.49
CA GLU A 69 -5.27 -8.99 -9.07
C GLU A 69 -5.68 -9.03 -7.59
N HIS A 70 -5.00 -8.26 -6.74
CA HIS A 70 -5.32 -8.15 -5.31
C HIS A 70 -6.66 -7.44 -5.08
N LYS A 71 -6.94 -6.37 -5.84
CA LYS A 71 -8.27 -5.73 -5.86
C LYS A 71 -9.35 -6.72 -6.26
N LYS A 72 -9.13 -7.52 -7.30
CA LYS A 72 -10.06 -8.56 -7.75
C LYS A 72 -10.31 -9.62 -6.67
N LEU A 73 -9.25 -10.07 -5.98
CA LEU A 73 -9.36 -11.03 -4.87
C LEU A 73 -10.24 -10.49 -3.72
N LYS A 74 -10.15 -9.19 -3.44
CA LYS A 74 -10.94 -8.50 -2.40
C LYS A 74 -12.28 -7.95 -2.91
N GLN A 75 -12.64 -8.26 -4.17
CA GLN A 75 -13.89 -7.83 -4.82
C GLN A 75 -14.06 -6.30 -4.90
N LEU A 76 -12.94 -5.56 -5.00
CA LEU A 76 -12.94 -4.11 -5.12
C LEU A 76 -13.13 -3.70 -6.59
N LYS A 77 -13.94 -2.66 -6.82
CA LYS A 77 -14.19 -2.07 -8.14
C LYS A 77 -13.43 -0.77 -8.31
N ARG A 78 -13.67 0.19 -7.43
CA ARG A 78 -13.10 1.55 -7.48
C ARG A 78 -12.28 1.91 -6.25
N GLU A 79 -12.51 1.18 -5.17
CA GLU A 79 -11.94 1.42 -3.86
C GLU A 79 -10.41 1.31 -3.86
N ASN A 80 -9.80 2.04 -2.93
CA ASN A 80 -8.36 2.00 -2.71
C ASN A 80 -7.98 0.65 -2.10
N LEU A 81 -7.05 -0.09 -2.72
CA LEU A 81 -6.67 -1.42 -2.23
C LEU A 81 -6.15 -1.39 -0.77
N ARG A 82 -5.32 -0.39 -0.41
CA ARG A 82 -4.68 -0.32 0.90
C ARG A 82 -5.67 -0.01 2.02
N ASP A 83 -6.80 0.62 1.69
CA ASP A 83 -7.88 0.86 2.65
C ASP A 83 -8.63 -0.45 3.01
N HIS A 84 -8.47 -1.50 2.21
CA HIS A 84 -9.11 -2.80 2.41
C HIS A 84 -8.08 -3.93 2.67
N MET A 85 -6.82 -3.56 2.89
CA MET A 85 -5.77 -4.48 3.34
C MET A 85 -5.88 -4.74 4.85
N THR A 86 -5.62 -5.99 5.23
CA THR A 86 -5.42 -6.39 6.62
C THR A 86 -4.16 -5.73 7.20
N GLY A 87 -4.02 -5.76 8.53
CA GLY A 87 -2.82 -5.23 9.19
C GLY A 87 -1.51 -5.88 8.71
N LEU A 88 -1.52 -7.19 8.42
CA LEU A 88 -0.34 -7.88 7.88
C LEU A 88 -0.08 -7.49 6.42
N GLU A 89 -1.11 -7.38 5.58
CA GLU A 89 -0.95 -6.89 4.21
C GLU A 89 -0.35 -5.47 4.18
N LEU A 90 -0.79 -4.57 5.07
CA LEU A 90 -0.18 -3.25 5.21
C LEU A 90 1.28 -3.32 5.70
N ALA A 91 1.58 -4.15 6.70
CA ALA A 91 2.93 -4.30 7.23
C ALA A 91 3.92 -4.81 6.18
N PHE A 92 3.55 -5.82 5.39
CA PHE A 92 4.40 -6.32 4.31
C PHE A 92 4.51 -5.35 3.14
N THR A 93 3.48 -4.55 2.88
CA THR A 93 3.57 -3.45 1.90
C THR A 93 4.61 -2.42 2.33
N ILE A 94 4.53 -1.96 3.58
CA ILE A 94 5.50 -1.02 4.17
C ILE A 94 6.92 -1.59 4.09
N LEU A 95 7.10 -2.86 4.47
CA LEU A 95 8.42 -3.50 4.41
C LEU A 95 8.97 -3.56 2.98
N GLY A 96 8.14 -3.88 1.99
CA GLY A 96 8.55 -3.94 0.59
C GLY A 96 8.93 -2.58 0.02
N GLU A 97 8.19 -1.54 0.39
CA GLU A 97 8.46 -0.16 -0.01
C GLU A 97 9.74 0.37 0.64
N ALA A 98 9.86 0.28 1.98
CA ALA A 98 11.04 0.71 2.70
C ALA A 98 12.30 -0.02 2.24
N ALA A 99 12.24 -1.34 2.05
CA ALA A 99 13.36 -2.11 1.51
C ALA A 99 13.72 -1.68 0.08
N THR A 100 12.74 -1.31 -0.74
CA THR A 100 13.02 -0.77 -2.08
C THR A 100 13.75 0.56 -2.00
N THR A 101 13.29 1.50 -1.17
CA THR A 101 13.94 2.79 -0.94
C THR A 101 15.40 2.62 -0.52
N GLU A 102 15.66 1.75 0.46
CA GLU A 102 17.02 1.51 0.96
C GLU A 102 17.92 0.87 -0.09
N ILE A 103 17.40 -0.05 -0.90
CA ILE A 103 18.16 -0.66 -2.01
C ILE A 103 18.43 0.36 -3.11
N THR A 104 17.43 1.18 -3.47
CA THR A 104 17.56 2.26 -4.43
C THR A 104 18.66 3.23 -4.01
N ARG A 105 18.70 3.63 -2.73
CA ARG A 105 19.76 4.47 -2.15
C ARG A 105 21.13 3.79 -2.19
N ARG A 106 21.21 2.54 -1.74
CA ARG A 106 22.47 1.78 -1.68
C ARG A 106 23.07 1.55 -3.05
N ASP A 107 22.26 1.18 -4.04
CA ASP A 107 22.69 0.87 -5.39
C ASP A 107 22.84 2.13 -6.26
N ASP A 108 22.53 3.30 -5.72
CA ASP A 108 22.42 4.57 -6.43
C ASP A 108 21.61 4.44 -7.74
N ALA A 109 20.50 3.70 -7.70
CA ALA A 109 19.73 3.35 -8.88
C ALA A 109 19.18 4.59 -9.60
N GLN A 110 19.48 4.75 -10.89
CA GLN A 110 19.03 5.88 -11.71
C GLN A 110 18.02 5.44 -12.77
N GLY A 111 17.01 6.29 -12.98
CA GLY A 111 15.95 6.09 -13.96
C GLY A 111 15.12 4.82 -13.72
N PHE A 112 14.25 4.52 -14.68
CA PHE A 112 13.27 3.45 -14.54
C PHE A 112 13.87 2.05 -14.39
N ASN A 113 14.81 1.67 -15.26
CA ASN A 113 15.26 0.28 -15.37
C ASN A 113 16.02 -0.21 -14.11
N GLU A 114 16.84 0.66 -13.53
CA GLU A 114 17.58 0.33 -12.31
C GLU A 114 16.63 0.29 -11.10
N ASN A 115 15.71 1.25 -11.02
CA ASN A 115 14.68 1.27 -9.99
C ASN A 115 13.69 0.10 -10.11
N GLN A 116 13.44 -0.43 -11.31
CA GLN A 116 12.70 -1.68 -11.49
C GLN A 116 13.43 -2.87 -10.87
N THR A 117 14.76 -2.90 -10.98
CA THR A 117 15.57 -3.93 -10.33
C THR A 117 15.55 -3.78 -8.81
N ALA A 118 15.63 -2.56 -8.30
CA ALA A 118 15.50 -2.26 -6.87
C ALA A 118 14.12 -2.67 -6.32
N ALA A 119 13.03 -2.30 -7.00
CA ALA A 119 11.65 -2.67 -6.68
C ALA A 119 11.46 -4.18 -6.55
N ARG A 120 11.99 -4.95 -7.51
CA ARG A 120 11.96 -6.43 -7.44
C ARG A 120 12.78 -6.98 -6.29
N LYS A 121 13.91 -6.37 -5.93
CA LYS A 121 14.73 -6.78 -4.77
C LYS A 121 13.99 -6.48 -3.46
N GLY A 122 13.47 -5.27 -3.28
CA GLY A 122 12.75 -4.84 -2.07
C GLY A 122 11.47 -5.66 -1.85
N GLY A 123 10.66 -5.83 -2.89
CA GLY A 123 9.48 -6.70 -2.82
C GLY A 123 9.82 -8.16 -2.53
N ARG A 124 10.95 -8.70 -3.02
CA ARG A 124 11.39 -10.06 -2.67
C ARG A 124 11.78 -10.19 -1.20
N ILE A 125 12.39 -9.18 -0.59
CA ILE A 125 12.70 -9.20 0.85
C ILE A 125 11.41 -9.32 1.66
N ALA A 126 10.42 -8.48 1.37
CA ALA A 126 9.11 -8.56 2.02
C ALA A 126 8.39 -9.88 1.74
N GLY A 127 8.45 -10.37 0.49
CA GLY A 127 7.86 -11.64 0.10
C GLY A 127 8.52 -12.86 0.76
N ASN A 128 9.83 -12.81 1.04
CA ASN A 128 10.52 -13.84 1.80
C ASN A 128 10.05 -13.85 3.26
N ALA A 129 10.06 -12.69 3.92
CA ALA A 129 9.58 -12.55 5.29
C ALA A 129 8.11 -12.97 5.43
N ARG A 130 7.26 -12.63 4.43
CA ARG A 130 5.87 -13.08 4.36
C ARG A 130 5.77 -14.60 4.36
N ARG A 131 6.50 -15.27 3.46
CA ARG A 131 6.46 -16.73 3.33
C ARG A 131 6.99 -17.43 4.58
N GLU A 132 7.99 -16.86 5.23
CA GLU A 132 8.51 -17.36 6.51
C GLU A 132 7.44 -17.28 7.61
N LEU A 133 6.77 -16.12 7.74
CA LEU A 133 5.65 -15.98 8.67
C LEU A 133 4.50 -16.96 8.37
N GLU A 134 4.14 -17.13 7.10
CA GLU A 134 3.08 -18.08 6.68
C GLU A 134 3.46 -19.53 7.00
N ALA A 135 4.74 -19.89 6.87
CA ALA A 135 5.23 -21.22 7.20
C ALA A 135 5.15 -21.50 8.72
N GLU A 136 5.52 -20.54 9.56
CA GLU A 136 5.47 -20.67 11.01
C GLU A 136 4.03 -20.65 11.57
N THR A 137 3.16 -19.84 10.97
CA THR A 137 1.78 -19.66 11.47
C THR A 137 0.75 -20.60 10.82
N GLY A 138 1.08 -21.17 9.66
CA GLY A 138 0.15 -21.97 8.85
C GLY A 138 -1.02 -21.17 8.25
N ARG A 139 -0.98 -19.83 8.30
CA ARG A 139 -2.06 -18.95 7.83
C ARG A 139 -1.56 -18.04 6.71
N PRO A 140 -2.29 -17.90 5.59
CA PRO A 140 -1.90 -16.98 4.52
C PRO A 140 -2.07 -15.52 4.98
N VAL A 141 -1.12 -14.66 4.60
CA VAL A 141 -1.19 -13.22 4.83
C VAL A 141 -2.17 -12.56 3.86
N VAL A 142 -2.13 -12.98 2.59
CA VAL A 142 -3.05 -12.48 1.57
C VAL A 142 -4.41 -13.15 1.77
N SER A 143 -5.47 -12.36 1.90
CA SER A 143 -6.83 -12.88 2.07
C SER A 143 -7.87 -12.07 1.31
N SER A 144 -9.01 -12.70 1.01
CA SER A 144 -10.19 -12.04 0.45
C SER A 144 -10.90 -11.13 1.46
N THR A 145 -10.54 -11.19 2.75
CA THR A 145 -11.11 -10.37 3.81
C THR A 145 -11.08 -8.91 3.42
N ASN A 146 -12.24 -8.29 3.45
CA ASN A 146 -12.46 -6.91 3.06
C ASN A 146 -13.05 -6.15 4.27
N TYR A 147 -12.62 -4.91 4.46
CA TYR A 147 -13.18 -4.01 5.48
C TYR A 147 -14.72 -3.82 5.35
N LEU A 148 -15.27 -3.92 4.13
CA LEU A 148 -16.71 -3.83 3.85
C LEU A 148 -17.52 -5.06 4.33
N GLU A 149 -16.90 -6.14 4.77
CA GLU A 149 -17.58 -7.35 5.26
C GLU A 149 -17.93 -7.29 6.77
N ARG A 150 -17.73 -6.13 7.44
CA ARG A 150 -18.32 -5.91 8.77
C ARG A 150 -19.84 -5.86 8.64
N PRO A 151 -20.61 -6.49 9.56
CA PRO A 151 -22.07 -6.47 9.51
C PRO A 151 -22.60 -5.04 9.40
N GLN A 152 -23.53 -4.87 8.49
CA GLN A 152 -24.17 -3.64 8.00
C GLN A 152 -25.04 -2.92 9.05
N VAL A 153 -24.62 -2.87 10.32
CA VAL A 153 -25.42 -2.29 11.41
C VAL A 153 -25.20 -0.78 11.56
N GLU A 154 -24.19 -0.20 10.90
CA GLU A 154 -23.84 1.23 11.03
C GLU A 154 -23.71 2.00 9.71
N GLN A 155 -24.00 1.37 8.56
CA GLN A 155 -23.84 2.02 7.24
C GLN A 155 -24.99 2.99 6.88
N GLU A 156 -26.04 3.13 7.70
CA GLU A 156 -27.22 3.95 7.38
C GLU A 156 -27.07 5.46 7.67
N GLN A 157 -25.91 5.97 8.11
CA GLN A 157 -25.79 7.39 8.50
C GLN A 157 -24.54 8.13 7.99
N LEU A 158 -24.03 7.83 6.79
CA LEU A 158 -23.04 8.69 6.16
C LEU A 158 -23.55 9.19 4.80
N PRO A 159 -23.62 10.51 4.56
CA PRO A 159 -23.95 11.03 3.24
C PRO A 159 -22.84 10.60 2.27
N ALA A 160 -23.25 10.20 1.07
CA ALA A 160 -22.33 9.88 -0.02
C ALA A 160 -21.48 11.13 -0.30
N GLY A 161 -20.24 11.13 0.18
CA GLY A 161 -19.24 12.11 -0.22
C GLY A 161 -18.87 11.82 -1.67
N GLU A 162 -19.03 12.82 -2.54
CA GLU A 162 -18.45 12.82 -3.87
C GLU A 162 -16.94 12.53 -3.72
N GLU A 163 -16.52 11.37 -4.19
CA GLU A 163 -15.11 11.00 -4.26
C GLU A 163 -14.51 11.74 -5.46
N ASP A 164 -13.59 12.66 -5.19
CA ASP A 164 -12.79 13.31 -6.22
C ASP A 164 -12.03 12.23 -7.01
N ASP A 165 -12.44 12.05 -8.26
CA ASP A 165 -11.71 11.35 -9.31
C ASP A 165 -10.43 12.14 -9.63
N ASP A 166 -9.43 12.14 -8.74
CA ASP A 166 -8.09 12.62 -9.05
C ASP A 166 -7.04 12.02 -8.09
N GLU A 167 -6.64 10.78 -8.39
CA GLU A 167 -5.22 10.42 -8.24
C GLU A 167 -4.84 9.42 -9.32
N ALA A 168 -5.02 9.86 -10.57
CA ALA A 168 -4.28 9.37 -11.72
C ALA A 168 -3.09 10.30 -12.00
N THR A 169 -2.39 10.78 -10.95
CA THR A 169 -1.13 11.55 -11.08
C THR A 169 -0.28 11.41 -9.83
N ALA A 170 0.39 10.26 -9.67
CA ALA A 170 1.73 10.11 -9.09
C ALA A 170 2.16 8.64 -9.09
#